data_AF-A0A7C1DKP2-F1
#
_entry.id   AF-A0A7C1DKP2-F1
#
_cell.length_a   1.000
_cell.length_b   1.000
_cell.length_c   1.000
_cell.angle_alpha   90.00
_cell.angle_beta   90.00
_cell.angle_gamma   90.00
#
_symmetry.space_group_name_H-M   'P 1'
#
loop_
_entity.id
_entity.type
_entity.pdbx_description
1 polymer ?
#
loop_
_entity_poly.entity_id
_entity_poly.type
_entity_poly.pdbx_seq_one_letter_code
_entity_poly.pdbx_strand_id
1 'polypeptide(L)' 'MEPAVLSDQNVFPTDEVIFAQIGKTRPLWTSFFEDIHARHPEFSEEWRYYNDGKSWLMKVTMKKKRFSGSP' A
#
# COMPACT_ATOMS: atom_id res chain seq x y z
N MET A 1 8.67 21.15 -10.17
CA MET A 1 8.31 19.72 -10.22
C MET A 1 8.71 19.16 -8.87
N GLU A 2 7.78 18.61 -8.12
CA GLU A 2 8.09 17.98 -6.83
C GLU A 2 8.98 16.74 -7.08
N PRO A 3 9.93 16.44 -6.19
CA PRO A 3 10.79 15.27 -6.35
C PRO A 3 9.94 14.00 -6.34
N ALA A 4 10.23 13.08 -7.28
CA ALA A 4 9.59 11.78 -7.29
C ALA A 4 9.95 11.02 -6.00
N VAL A 5 8.93 10.68 -5.21
CA VAL A 5 9.07 9.87 -4.01
C VAL A 5 8.93 8.39 -4.36
N LEU A 6 9.60 7.52 -3.59
CA LEU A 6 9.57 6.06 -3.79
C LEU A 6 10.04 5.63 -5.20
N SER A 7 11.10 6.27 -5.71
CA SER A 7 11.63 5.98 -7.04
C SER A 7 12.80 4.99 -7.08
N ASP A 8 13.38 4.66 -5.93
CA ASP A 8 14.50 3.72 -5.86
C ASP A 8 13.97 2.27 -5.76
N GLN A 9 14.19 1.48 -6.81
CA GLN A 9 13.81 0.06 -6.84
C GLN A 9 14.53 -0.80 -5.79
N ASN A 10 15.68 -0.35 -5.28
CA ASN A 10 16.43 -1.11 -4.28
C ASN A 10 15.96 -0.81 -2.85
N VAL A 11 15.12 0.22 -2.68
CA VAL A 11 14.55 0.61 -1.39
C VAL A 11 13.09 0.21 -1.35
N PHE A 12 12.80 -0.87 -0.63
CA PHE A 12 11.42 -1.32 -0.44
C PHE A 12 10.63 -0.27 0.39
N PRO A 13 9.37 0.07 0.04
CA PRO A 13 8.58 1.08 0.74
C PRO A 13 8.05 0.55 2.09
N THR A 14 8.93 0.45 3.08
CA THR A 14 8.52 0.17 4.46
C THR A 14 7.81 1.36 5.07
N ASP A 15 7.06 1.14 6.15
CA ASP A 15 6.43 2.22 6.90
C ASP A 15 7.42 3.32 7.29
N GLU A 16 8.64 2.97 7.68
CA GLU A 16 9.70 3.95 7.98
C GLU A 16 10.04 4.85 6.79
N VAL A 17 10.18 4.27 5.60
CA VAL A 17 10.46 5.00 4.35
C VAL A 17 9.31 5.93 4.00
N ILE A 18 8.06 5.43 4.10
CA ILE A 18 6.85 6.21 3.84
C ILE A 18 6.75 7.37 4.84
N PHE A 19 6.96 7.09 6.13
CA PHE A 19 6.90 8.04 7.22
C PHE A 19 7.95 9.14 7.11
N ALA A 20 9.12 8.84 6.55
CA ALA A 20 10.12 9.86 6.22
C ALA A 20 9.61 10.86 5.17
N GLN A 21 8.77 10.43 4.23
CA GLN A 21 8.21 11.28 3.17
C GLN A 21 6.96 12.05 3.64
N ILE A 22 6.04 11.39 4.34
CA ILE A 22 4.75 12.00 4.71
C ILE A 22 4.83 12.83 6.01
N GLY A 23 5.87 12.62 6.83
CA GLY A 23 6.19 13.48 7.96
C GLY A 23 5.06 13.60 9.00
N LYS A 24 4.35 14.74 9.03
CA LYS A 24 3.31 15.03 10.03
C LYS A 24 2.01 14.27 9.80
N THR A 25 1.78 13.72 8.61
CA THR A 25 0.55 12.98 8.29
C THR A 25 0.65 11.48 8.60
N ARG A 26 1.71 11.03 9.28
CA ARG A 26 1.85 9.64 9.77
C ARG A 26 0.62 9.12 10.54
N PRO A 27 0.02 9.88 11.48
CA PRO A 27 -1.16 9.39 12.21
C PRO A 27 -2.35 9.11 11.29
N LEU A 28 -2.50 9.91 10.21
CA LEU A 28 -3.54 9.72 9.22
C LEU A 28 -3.32 8.44 8.41
N TRP A 29 -2.07 8.15 8.04
CA TRP A 29 -1.71 6.89 7.37
C TRP A 29 -2.10 5.68 8.23
N THR A 30 -1.66 5.66 9.50
CA THR A 30 -1.95 4.56 10.41
C THR A 30 -3.45 4.38 10.63
N SER A 31 -4.17 5.45 10.94
CA SER A 31 -5.63 5.40 11.15
C SER A 31 -6.37 4.92 9.90
N PHE A 32 -5.92 5.32 8.70
CA PHE A 32 -6.54 4.90 7.45
C PHE A 32 -6.46 3.38 7.24
N PHE A 33 -5.28 2.77 7.44
CA PHE A 33 -5.13 1.32 7.30
C PHE A 33 -5.78 0.55 8.44
N GLU A 34 -5.72 1.05 9.68
CA GLU A 34 -6.46 0.46 10.80
C GLU A 34 -7.95 0.39 10.52
N ASP A 35 -8.55 1.48 10.02
CA ASP A 35 -9.97 1.54 9.66
C ASP A 35 -10.33 0.61 8.49
N ILE A 36 -9.42 0.43 7.52
CA ILE A 36 -9.63 -0.49 6.41
C ILE A 36 -9.59 -1.93 6.91
N HIS A 37 -8.57 -2.32 7.68
CA HIS A 37 -8.43 -3.68 8.19
C HIS A 37 -9.54 -4.03 9.18
N ALA A 38 -10.01 -3.08 9.99
CA ALA A 38 -11.11 -3.27 10.91
C ALA A 38 -12.43 -3.57 10.18
N ARG A 39 -12.69 -2.89 9.05
CA ARG A 39 -13.94 -3.04 8.28
C ARG A 39 -13.87 -4.13 7.21
N HIS A 40 -12.69 -4.37 6.68
CA HIS A 40 -12.45 -5.27 5.55
C HIS A 40 -11.18 -6.09 5.79
N PRO A 41 -11.21 -7.07 6.70
CA PRO A 41 -10.05 -7.92 7.00
C PRO A 41 -9.57 -8.76 5.81
N GLU A 42 -10.38 -8.88 4.75
CA GLU A 42 -10.03 -9.53 3.48
C GLU A 42 -9.19 -8.66 2.54
N PHE A 43 -8.91 -7.41 2.91
CA PHE A 43 -8.01 -6.54 2.16
C PHE A 43 -6.56 -6.95 2.38
N SER A 44 -5.79 -6.87 1.31
CA SER A 44 -4.35 -7.13 1.33
C SER A 44 -3.62 -6.10 0.48
N GLU A 45 -2.51 -5.60 1.01
CA GLU A 45 -1.61 -4.65 0.38
C GLU A 45 -0.39 -5.39 -0.20
N GLU A 46 -0.02 -5.05 -1.44
CA GLU A 46 1.19 -5.51 -2.08
C GLU A 46 1.93 -4.34 -2.73
N TRP A 47 3.24 -4.23 -2.50
CA TRP A 47 4.08 -3.26 -3.19
C TRP A 47 4.58 -3.82 -4.51
N ARG A 48 4.47 -3.03 -5.57
CA ARG A 48 4.98 -3.36 -6.91
C ARG A 48 5.78 -2.20 -7.46
N TYR A 49 6.98 -2.48 -7.94
CA TYR A 49 7.79 -1.49 -8.62
C TYR A 49 7.45 -1.47 -10.12
N TYR A 50 7.18 -0.28 -10.63
CA TYR A 50 6.84 -0.04 -12.01
C TYR A 50 8.04 0.60 -12.72
N ASN A 51 8.62 -0.12 -13.70
CA ASN A 51 9.84 0.31 -14.40
C ASN A 51 9.61 1.49 -15.35
N ASP A 52 8.40 1.62 -15.87
CA ASP A 52 7.97 2.71 -16.77
C ASP A 52 7.87 4.04 -16.03
N GLY A 53 7.25 4.04 -14.85
CA GLY A 53 7.18 5.20 -13.96
C GLY A 53 8.35 5.35 -13.00
N LYS A 54 9.27 4.37 -12.98
CA LYS A 54 10.36 4.23 -11.98
C LYS A 54 9.87 4.55 -10.57
N SER A 55 8.77 3.94 -10.16
CA SER A 55 8.07 4.27 -8.93
C SER A 55 7.47 3.02 -8.30
N TRP A 56 7.47 2.98 -6.98
CA TRP A 56 6.70 2.00 -6.23
C TRP A 56 5.24 2.41 -6.13
N LEU A 57 4.35 1.46 -6.39
CA LEU A 57 2.92 1.61 -6.19
C LEU A 57 2.41 0.50 -5.27
N MET A 58 1.61 0.90 -4.29
CA MET A 58 0.91 -0.03 -3.43
C MET A 58 -0.40 -0.44 -4.08
N LYS A 59 -0.54 -1.73 -4.33
CA LYS A 59 -1.76 -2.35 -4.82
C LYS A 59 -2.55 -2.88 -3.64
N VAL A 60 -3.78 -2.41 -3.50
CA VAL A 60 -4.72 -2.92 -2.49
C VAL A 60 -5.75 -3.79 -3.19
N THR A 61 -5.90 -5.04 -2.76
CA THR A 61 -6.88 -5.98 -3.32
C THR A 61 -7.78 -6.54 -2.26
N MET A 62 -9.07 -6.64 -2.57
CA MET A 62 -10.05 -7.36 -1.76
C MET A 62 -10.11 -8.83 -2.20
N LYS A 63 -9.81 -9.76 -1.30
CA LYS A 63 -9.95 -11.19 -1.61
C LYS A 63 -11.43 -11.57 -1.68
N LYS A 64 -11.97 -11.72 -2.89
CA LYS A 64 -13.33 -12.22 -3.08
C LYS A 64 -13.44 -13.65 -2.55
N LYS A 65 -14.31 -13.88 -1.57
CA LYS A 65 -14.70 -15.24 -1.16
C LYS A 65 -15.24 -15.97 -2.39
N ARG A 66 -14.50 -16.95 -2.89
CA ARG A 66 -14.99 -17.86 -3.91
C ARG A 66 -16.02 -18.75 -3.20
N PHE A 67 -17.31 -18.52 -3.47
CA PHE A 67 -18.35 -19.47 -3.12
C PHE A 67 -18.03 -20.78 -3.87
N SER A 68 -17.47 -21.77 -3.17
CA SER A 68 -17.44 -23.14 -3.67
C SER A 68 -18.84 -23.71 -3.49
N GLY A 69 -19.76 -23.34 -4.38
CA GLY A 69 -20.99 -24.08 -4.55
C GLY A 69 -20.62 -25.42 -5.19
N SER A 70 -20.70 -26.50 -4.42
CA SER A 70 -20.82 -27.86 -4.97
C SER A 70 -22.19 -27.98 -5.63
N PRO A 71 -22.29 -28.32 -6.92
CA PRO A 71 -23.33 -29.21 -7.40
C PRO A 71 -23.01 -30.67 -7.02
#